data_AF-A0A495PT43-F1
#
_entry.id   AF-A0A495PT43-F1
#
_cell.length_a   1.000
_cell.length_b   1.000
_cell.length_c   1.000
_cell.angle_alpha   90.00
_cell.angle_beta   90.00
_cell.angle_gamma   90.00
#
_symmetry.space_group_name_H-M   'P 1'
#
loop_
_entity.id
_entity.type
_entity.pdbx_description
1 polymer ?
#
loop_
_entity_poly.entity_id
_entity_poly.type
_entity_poly.pdbx_seq_one_letter_code
_entity_poly.pdbx_strand_id
1 'polypeptide(L)'
;MKDPNRPYHRTEIDLLFTRVKAQLHQKALERGGDGKALYTDCYTGKILRGGDRYDYEHIRSSESIFMAYRDRLTNFNIAEVVNCPENVAVTLRSINQSKGKMRLEDWISNSGNGVKHGINIELSRNVAAKADRGIQQKAKEILSR
;
A
#
# COMPACT_ATOMS: atom_id res chain seq x y z
N MET A 1 14.36 -17.41 -8.56
CA MET A 1 15.81 -17.31 -8.30
C MET A 1 16.04 -16.24 -7.24
N LYS A 2 16.81 -16.50 -6.18
CA LYS A 2 17.21 -15.49 -5.19
C LYS A 2 18.52 -14.89 -5.67
N ASP A 3 18.55 -13.59 -5.92
CA ASP A 3 19.70 -12.93 -6.53
C ASP A 3 19.71 -11.43 -6.17
N PRO A 4 20.77 -10.92 -5.53
CA PRO A 4 20.90 -9.52 -5.16
C PRO A 4 20.96 -8.56 -6.35
N ASN A 5 21.14 -9.02 -7.59
CA ASN A 5 21.13 -8.23 -8.82
C ASN A 5 19.86 -8.40 -9.66
N ARG A 6 18.91 -9.23 -9.21
CA ARG A 6 17.68 -9.50 -9.94
C ARG A 6 16.91 -8.20 -10.23
N PRO A 7 16.50 -7.94 -11.49
CA PRO A 7 15.73 -6.75 -11.81
C PRO A 7 14.35 -6.79 -11.15
N TYR A 8 13.75 -5.61 -11.00
CA TYR A 8 12.40 -5.50 -10.48
C TYR A 8 11.39 -6.20 -11.40
N HIS A 9 10.59 -7.09 -10.83
CA HIS A 9 9.51 -7.79 -11.52
C HIS A 9 8.17 -7.54 -10.83
N ARG A 10 7.18 -7.11 -11.62
CA ARG A 10 5.86 -6.72 -11.12
C ARG A 10 4.78 -7.78 -11.31
N THR A 11 5.00 -8.77 -12.17
CA THR A 11 3.98 -9.75 -12.60
C THR A 11 3.28 -10.43 -11.43
N GLU A 12 4.04 -11.05 -10.51
CA GLU A 12 3.47 -11.75 -9.36
C GLU A 12 2.84 -10.77 -8.35
N ILE A 13 3.42 -9.57 -8.22
CA ILE A 13 2.89 -8.51 -7.36
C ILE A 13 1.50 -8.08 -7.84
N ASP A 14 1.33 -7.82 -9.14
CA ASP A 14 0.06 -7.36 -9.71
C ASP A 14 -1.01 -8.46 -9.69
N LEU A 15 -0.61 -9.73 -9.87
CA LEU A 15 -1.50 -10.88 -9.75
C LEU A 15 -2.11 -10.96 -8.35
N LEU A 16 -1.27 -10.89 -7.30
CA LEU A 16 -1.74 -10.91 -5.92
C LEU A 16 -2.49 -9.63 -5.56
N PHE A 17 -2.03 -8.48 -6.05
CA PHE A 17 -2.67 -7.19 -5.79
C PHE A 17 -4.10 -7.15 -6.32
N THR A 18 -4.36 -7.76 -7.48
CA THR A 18 -5.72 -7.88 -8.03
C THR A 18 -6.66 -8.61 -7.08
N ARG A 19 -6.19 -9.70 -6.45
CA ARG A 19 -6.96 -10.45 -5.46
C ARG A 19 -7.19 -9.63 -4.19
N VAL A 20 -6.16 -8.93 -3.69
CA VAL A 20 -6.27 -8.08 -2.50
C VAL A 20 -7.24 -6.91 -2.73
N LYS A 21 -7.20 -6.28 -3.91
CA LYS A 21 -8.16 -5.23 -4.30
C LYS A 21 -9.60 -5.75 -4.27
N ALA A 22 -9.85 -6.94 -4.83
CA ALA A 22 -11.18 -7.53 -4.81
C ALA A 22 -11.67 -7.80 -3.38
N GLN A 23 -10.80 -8.31 -2.50
CA GLN A 23 -11.13 -8.53 -1.08
C GLN A 23 -11.39 -7.23 -0.32
N LEU A 24 -10.59 -6.19 -0.56
CA LEU A 24 -10.81 -4.86 0.02
C LEU A 24 -12.11 -4.25 -0.46
N HIS A 25 -12.42 -4.40 -1.75
CA HIS A 25 -13.68 -3.92 -2.32
C HIS A 25 -14.89 -4.60 -1.69
N GLN A 26 -14.86 -5.93 -1.56
CA GLN A 26 -15.93 -6.69 -0.94
C GLN A 26 -16.20 -6.24 0.50
N LYS A 27 -15.14 -6.11 1.32
CA LYS A 27 -15.24 -5.58 2.68
C LYS A 27 -15.81 -4.15 2.72
N ALA A 28 -15.47 -3.33 1.73
CA ALA A 28 -15.96 -1.97 1.65
C ALA A 28 -17.45 -1.92 1.25
N LEU A 29 -17.92 -2.83 0.38
CA LEU A 29 -19.33 -2.97 0.06
C LEU A 29 -20.15 -3.37 1.30
N GLU A 30 -19.66 -4.35 2.06
CA GLU A 30 -20.27 -4.78 3.33
C GLU A 30 -20.38 -3.63 4.34
N ARG A 31 -19.31 -2.82 4.47
CA ARG A 31 -19.32 -1.63 5.34
C ARG A 31 -20.30 -0.55 4.89
N GLY A 32 -20.50 -0.39 3.59
CA GLY A 32 -21.41 0.62 3.07
C GLY A 32 -22.88 0.28 3.28
N GLY A 33 -23.23 -1.01 3.17
CA GLY A 33 -24.60 -1.52 3.39
C GLY A 33 -25.63 -1.10 2.33
N ASP A 34 -25.31 -0.15 1.46
CA ASP A 34 -26.18 0.44 0.45
C ASP A 34 -25.76 0.08 -0.99
N GLY A 35 -24.98 -0.99 -1.14
CA GLY A 35 -24.41 -1.40 -2.43
C GLY A 35 -23.27 -0.51 -2.93
N LYS A 36 -22.83 0.49 -2.15
CA LYS A 36 -21.67 1.32 -2.47
C LYS A 36 -20.52 1.04 -1.52
N ALA A 37 -19.33 0.88 -2.07
CA ALA A 37 -18.14 0.67 -1.26
C ALA A 37 -17.89 1.88 -0.34
N LEU A 38 -17.60 1.62 0.93
CA LEU A 38 -17.29 2.63 1.95
C LEU A 38 -15.85 2.42 2.42
N TYR A 39 -15.00 3.41 2.20
CA TYR A 39 -13.62 3.42 2.67
C TYR A 39 -13.31 4.63 3.52
N THR A 40 -12.17 4.55 4.20
CA THR A 40 -11.50 5.68 4.84
C THR A 40 -10.16 5.87 4.13
N ASP A 41 -9.92 7.07 3.62
CA ASP A 41 -8.64 7.46 3.04
C ASP A 41 -7.52 7.30 4.08
N CYS A 42 -6.48 6.56 3.73
CA CYS A 42 -5.44 6.17 4.67
C CYS A 42 -4.55 7.33 5.15
N TYR A 43 -4.53 8.47 4.47
CA TYR A 43 -3.64 9.59 4.80
C TYR A 43 -4.39 10.80 5.38
N THR A 44 -5.64 10.98 5.02
CA THR A 44 -6.48 12.13 5.41
C THR A 44 -7.56 11.76 6.41
N GLY A 45 -7.95 10.48 6.50
CA GLY A 45 -9.07 10.02 7.33
C GLY A 45 -10.45 10.33 6.73
N LYS A 46 -10.51 10.92 5.53
CA LYS A 46 -11.77 11.23 4.86
C LYS A 46 -12.51 9.96 4.49
N ILE A 47 -13.83 10.01 4.58
CA ILE A 47 -14.69 8.94 4.05
C ILE A 47 -14.72 9.04 2.53
N LEU A 48 -14.56 7.89 1.86
CA LEU A 48 -14.63 7.74 0.41
C LEU A 48 -15.74 6.75 0.06
N ARG A 49 -16.56 7.07 -0.94
CA ARG A 49 -17.66 6.23 -1.42
C ARG A 49 -17.38 5.70 -2.82
N GLY A 50 -18.03 4.59 -3.18
CA GLY A 50 -18.06 4.10 -4.56
C GLY A 50 -18.54 5.20 -5.52
N GLY A 51 -17.70 5.52 -6.51
CA GLY A 51 -17.89 6.65 -7.43
C GLY A 51 -16.88 7.78 -7.24
N ASP A 52 -16.28 7.90 -6.05
CA ASP A 52 -15.23 8.88 -5.79
C ASP A 52 -13.92 8.53 -6.52
N ARG A 53 -13.10 9.54 -6.80
CA ARG A 53 -11.78 9.37 -7.43
C ARG A 53 -10.73 8.96 -6.39
N TYR A 54 -10.68 7.67 -6.08
CA TYR A 54 -9.63 7.07 -5.25
C TYR A 54 -8.85 5.99 -6.01
N ASP A 55 -7.63 5.71 -5.55
CA ASP A 55 -6.79 4.62 -6.04
C ASP A 55 -6.39 3.70 -4.87
N TYR A 56 -6.08 2.44 -5.19
CA TYR A 56 -5.47 1.51 -4.23
C TYR A 56 -3.98 1.78 -4.15
N GLU A 57 -3.45 1.84 -2.94
CA GLU A 57 -2.10 2.30 -2.64
C GLU A 57 -1.29 1.18 -1.99
N HIS A 58 -0.03 1.07 -2.41
CA HIS A 58 1.01 0.42 -1.61
C HIS A 58 1.68 1.50 -0.74
N ILE A 59 1.47 1.47 0.58
CA ILE A 59 1.98 2.50 1.51
C ILE A 59 3.50 2.65 1.39
N ARG A 60 4.19 1.51 1.35
CA ARG A 60 5.57 1.37 0.89
C ARG A 60 5.56 0.80 -0.51
N SER A 61 6.30 1.44 -1.41
CA SER A 61 6.27 1.09 -2.83
C SER A 61 6.71 -0.35 -3.05
N SER A 62 6.01 -1.03 -3.96
CA SER A 62 6.32 -2.41 -4.36
C SER A 62 7.77 -2.58 -4.83
N GLU A 63 8.30 -1.59 -5.54
CA GLU A 63 9.70 -1.56 -5.99
C GLU A 63 10.68 -1.50 -4.82
N SER A 64 10.45 -0.63 -3.82
CA SER A 64 11.35 -0.52 -2.66
C SER A 64 11.42 -1.83 -1.87
N ILE A 65 10.28 -2.48 -1.64
CA ILE A 65 10.19 -3.77 -0.96
C ILE A 65 10.84 -4.86 -1.81
N PHE A 66 10.59 -4.89 -3.12
CA PHE A 66 11.21 -5.88 -3.99
C PHE A 66 12.72 -5.80 -3.94
N MET A 67 13.29 -4.61 -4.09
CA MET A 67 14.74 -4.41 -4.03
C MET A 67 15.32 -4.79 -2.66
N ALA A 68 14.58 -4.56 -1.58
CA ALA A 68 15.02 -4.89 -0.22
C ALA A 68 15.06 -6.40 0.09
N TYR A 69 14.30 -7.23 -0.63
CA TYR A 69 14.19 -8.68 -0.34
C TYR A 69 14.58 -9.59 -1.51
N ARG A 70 15.03 -9.04 -2.65
CA ARG A 70 15.33 -9.82 -3.87
C ARG A 70 16.49 -10.81 -3.72
N ASP A 71 17.37 -10.60 -2.75
CA ASP A 71 18.47 -11.49 -2.40
C ASP A 71 18.02 -12.71 -1.56
N ARG A 72 16.87 -12.62 -0.88
CA ARG A 72 16.43 -13.62 0.11
C ARG A 72 15.12 -14.33 -0.23
N LEU A 73 14.23 -13.68 -0.98
CA LEU A 73 12.88 -14.17 -1.27
C LEU A 73 12.65 -14.41 -2.76
N THR A 74 11.75 -15.30 -3.14
CA THR A 74 11.32 -15.46 -4.55
C THR A 74 10.38 -14.32 -4.96
N ASN A 75 10.09 -14.15 -6.27
CA ASN A 75 9.12 -13.13 -6.71
C ASN A 75 7.74 -13.32 -6.06
N PHE A 76 7.25 -14.57 -5.98
CA PHE A 76 5.98 -14.89 -5.32
C PHE A 76 5.99 -14.53 -3.83
N ASN A 77 7.08 -14.82 -3.14
CA ASN A 77 7.22 -14.48 -1.72
C ASN A 77 7.29 -12.96 -1.52
N ILE A 78 8.01 -12.23 -2.38
CA ILE A 78 8.01 -10.77 -2.35
C ILE A 78 6.60 -10.23 -2.63
N ALA A 79 5.86 -10.84 -3.56
CA ALA A 79 4.48 -10.46 -3.82
C ALA A 79 3.56 -10.64 -2.60
N GLU A 80 3.77 -11.68 -1.79
CA GLU A 80 3.09 -11.83 -0.48
C GLU A 80 3.48 -10.72 0.50
N VAL A 81 4.76 -10.34 0.57
CA VAL A 81 5.26 -9.27 1.46
C VAL A 81 4.71 -7.89 1.04
N VAL A 82 4.79 -7.56 -0.25
CA VAL A 82 4.31 -6.28 -0.80
C VAL A 82 2.82 -6.11 -0.59
N ASN A 83 2.04 -7.18 -0.79
CA ASN A 83 0.59 -7.15 -0.71
C ASN A 83 0.06 -7.58 0.68
N CYS A 84 0.88 -7.49 1.73
CA CYS A 84 0.38 -7.73 3.08
C CYS A 84 -0.74 -6.71 3.41
N PRO A 85 -1.77 -7.10 4.20
CA PRO A 85 -2.92 -6.24 4.47
C PRO A 85 -2.56 -4.87 5.05
N GLU A 86 -1.45 -4.78 5.79
CA GLU A 86 -0.95 -3.54 6.39
C GLU A 86 -0.34 -2.58 5.37
N ASN A 87 0.15 -3.07 4.23
CA ASN A 87 0.78 -2.26 3.19
C ASN A 87 -0.17 -1.86 2.06
N VAL A 88 -1.40 -2.39 2.04
CA VAL A 88 -2.39 -2.06 1.01
C VAL A 88 -3.55 -1.28 1.61
N ALA A 89 -3.82 -0.10 1.07
CA ALA A 89 -4.95 0.73 1.47
C ALA A 89 -5.57 1.46 0.28
N VAL A 90 -6.49 2.40 0.54
CA VAL A 90 -7.01 3.31 -0.47
C VAL A 90 -6.70 4.75 -0.09
N THR A 91 -6.45 5.58 -1.10
CA THR A 91 -6.30 7.02 -0.93
C THR A 91 -6.89 7.78 -2.12
N LEU A 92 -7.14 9.07 -1.95
CA LEU A 92 -7.52 9.98 -3.02
C LEU A 92 -6.53 9.88 -4.19
N ARG A 93 -7.05 9.81 -5.41
CA ARG A 93 -6.24 9.74 -6.63
C ARG A 93 -5.22 10.88 -6.71
N SER A 94 -5.60 12.08 -6.27
CA SER A 94 -4.70 13.24 -6.27
C SER A 94 -3.49 13.05 -5.36
N ILE A 95 -3.63 12.33 -4.24
CA ILE A 95 -2.53 12.01 -3.33
C ILE A 95 -1.66 10.91 -3.94
N ASN A 96 -2.28 9.81 -4.40
CA ASN A 96 -1.57 8.68 -5.02
C ASN A 96 -0.69 9.14 -6.20
N GLN A 97 -1.25 9.93 -7.13
CA GLN A 97 -0.55 10.44 -8.30
C GLN A 97 0.55 11.44 -7.93
N SER A 98 0.32 12.32 -6.94
CA SER A 98 1.32 13.31 -6.53
C SER A 98 2.48 12.69 -5.75
N LYS A 99 2.22 11.67 -4.93
CA LYS A 99 3.24 10.94 -4.16
C LYS A 99 4.09 10.04 -5.07
N GLY A 100 3.45 9.38 -6.04
CA GLY A 100 4.11 8.41 -6.90
C GLY A 100 4.80 7.32 -6.06
N LYS A 101 6.09 7.08 -6.36
CA LYS A 101 6.90 6.06 -5.68
C LYS A 101 7.62 6.55 -4.42
N MET A 102 7.53 7.84 -4.09
CA MET A 102 8.20 8.41 -2.92
C MET A 102 7.69 7.78 -1.63
N ARG A 103 8.54 7.76 -0.58
CA ARG A 103 8.05 7.50 0.76
C ARG A 103 7.12 8.64 1.18
N LEU A 104 6.09 8.30 1.96
CA LEU A 104 5.11 9.27 2.44
C LEU A 104 5.78 10.38 3.23
N GLU A 105 6.76 10.03 4.07
CA GLU A 105 7.52 10.95 4.91
C GLU A 105 8.27 11.98 4.06
N ASP A 106 8.98 11.52 3.03
CA ASP A 106 9.71 12.38 2.10
C ASP A 106 8.74 13.28 1.31
N TRP A 107 7.64 12.70 0.83
CA TRP A 107 6.65 13.44 0.07
C TRP A 107 5.95 14.54 0.88
N ILE A 108 5.63 14.27 2.16
CA ILE A 108 5.04 15.26 3.07
C ILE A 108 6.07 16.33 3.47
N SER A 109 7.35 15.98 3.54
CA SER A 109 8.42 16.91 3.93
C SER A 109 8.61 18.05 2.92
N ASN A 110 8.21 17.86 1.66
CA ASN A 110 8.12 18.93 0.67
C ASN A 110 7.05 19.94 1.07
N SER A 111 7.49 21.16 1.40
CA SER A 111 6.67 22.23 1.96
C SER A 111 5.44 22.50 1.10
N GLY A 112 4.26 22.17 1.64
CA GLY A 112 2.96 22.43 1.03
C GLY A 112 2.14 21.18 0.72
N ASN A 113 2.75 20.01 0.52
CA ASN A 113 1.99 18.80 0.15
C ASN A 113 1.01 18.36 1.25
N GLY A 114 1.46 18.34 2.51
CA GLY A 114 0.62 17.99 3.65
C GLY A 114 -0.63 18.88 3.75
N VAL A 115 -0.46 20.20 3.65
CA VAL A 115 -1.56 21.18 3.71
C VAL A 115 -2.45 21.08 2.47
N LYS A 116 -1.85 21.09 1.26
CA LYS A 116 -2.57 21.05 -0.03
C LYS A 116 -3.50 19.85 -0.13
N HIS A 117 -3.09 18.69 0.37
CA HIS A 117 -3.85 17.46 0.29
C HIS A 117 -4.67 17.15 1.55
N GLY A 118 -4.59 18.00 2.59
CA GLY A 118 -5.30 17.81 3.85
C GLY A 118 -4.86 16.54 4.58
N ILE A 119 -3.56 16.26 4.56
CA ILE A 119 -2.97 15.08 5.19
C ILE A 119 -3.11 15.19 6.71
N ASN A 120 -3.64 14.15 7.32
CA ASN A 120 -3.58 13.96 8.76
C ASN A 120 -2.23 13.30 9.09
N ILE A 121 -1.31 14.10 9.64
CA ILE A 121 0.08 13.70 9.88
C ILE A 121 0.18 12.53 10.86
N GLU A 122 -0.61 12.56 11.95
CA GLU A 122 -0.58 11.51 12.95
C GLU A 122 -1.12 10.19 12.40
N LEU A 123 -2.26 10.22 11.73
CA LEU A 123 -2.84 9.07 11.05
C LEU A 123 -1.87 8.48 10.02
N SER A 124 -1.29 9.34 9.19
CA SER A 124 -0.34 8.98 8.13
C SER A 124 0.91 8.28 8.69
N ARG A 125 1.47 8.80 9.80
CA ARG A 125 2.60 8.17 10.50
C ARG A 125 2.22 6.81 11.07
N ASN A 126 1.04 6.69 11.64
CA ASN A 126 0.54 5.41 12.18
C ASN A 126 0.32 4.37 11.07
N VAL A 127 -0.20 4.78 9.92
CA VAL A 127 -0.35 3.92 8.73
C VAL A 127 1.00 3.47 8.21
N ALA A 128 1.96 4.38 8.06
CA ALA A 128 3.32 4.08 7.66
C ALA A 128 4.01 3.07 8.61
N ALA A 129 3.93 3.32 9.92
CA ALA A 129 4.50 2.43 10.93
C ALA A 129 3.83 1.05 10.95
N LYS A 130 2.51 0.99 10.71
CA LYS A 130 1.78 -0.28 10.60
C LYS A 130 2.22 -1.07 9.37
N ALA A 131 2.37 -0.40 8.22
CA ALA A 131 2.88 -1.02 6.99
C ALA A 131 4.28 -1.59 7.21
N ASP A 132 5.19 -0.83 7.82
CA ASP A 132 6.56 -1.28 8.11
C ASP A 132 6.56 -2.54 8.98
N ARG A 133 5.77 -2.56 10.06
CA ARG A 133 5.64 -3.76 10.92
C ARG A 133 5.05 -4.95 10.18
N GLY A 134 3.99 -4.75 9.39
CA GLY A 134 3.34 -5.82 8.64
C GLY A 134 4.25 -6.43 7.57
N ILE A 135 5.02 -5.60 6.86
CA ILE A 135 6.04 -6.02 5.89
C ILE A 135 7.10 -6.88 6.58
N GLN A 136 7.68 -6.39 7.68
CA GLN A 136 8.71 -7.12 8.43
C GLN A 136 8.19 -8.46 8.95
N GLN A 137 6.99 -8.47 9.54
CA GLN A 137 6.36 -9.67 10.06
C GLN A 137 6.10 -10.69 8.95
N LYS A 138 5.53 -10.27 7.81
CA LYS A 138 5.27 -11.15 6.67
C LYS A 138 6.57 -11.72 6.09
N ALA A 139 7.61 -10.90 5.97
CA ALA A 139 8.92 -11.35 5.50
C ALA A 139 9.52 -12.39 6.45
N LYS A 140 9.45 -12.16 7.77
CA LYS A 140 9.93 -13.10 8.79
C LYS A 140 9.20 -14.44 8.72
N GLU A 141 7.86 -14.41 8.63
CA GLU A 141 7.04 -15.61 8.50
C GLU A 141 7.45 -16.46 7.30
N ILE A 142 7.64 -15.83 6.14
CA ILE A 142 8.06 -16.52 4.92
C ILE A 142 9.47 -17.10 5.04
N LEU A 143 10.40 -16.37 5.66
CA LEU A 143 11.78 -16.82 5.88
C LEU A 143 11.88 -17.98 6.89
N SER A 144 10.88 -18.15 7.75
CA SER A 144 10.80 -19.27 8.69
C SER A 144 10.06 -20.50 8.15
N ARG A 145 9.55 -20.46 6.91
CA ARG A 145 8.98 -21.62 6.21
C ARG A 145 10.10 -22.52 5.69
#